data_AF-D2XP15-F1
#
_entry.id   AF-D2XP15-F1
#
_cell.length_a   1.000
_cell.length_b   1.000
_cell.length_c   1.000
_cell.angle_alpha   90.00
_cell.angle_beta   90.00
_cell.angle_gamma   90.00
#
_symmetry.space_group_name_H-M   'P 1'
#
loop_
_entity.id
_entity.type
_entity.pdbx_description
1 polymer ?
#
loop_
_entity_poly.entity_id
_entity_poly.type
_entity_poly.pdbx_seq_one_letter_code
_entity_poly.pdbx_strand_id
1 'polypeptide(L)'
;MKTLFFLTFLLGCFILARPHTYHMGACPIVPPMPGFQMNKFLGVWYVIQKTSTASNCITYNYTRGEEPGEYVITQDSNHPILGLTPLKHEYHYTGELSVPEPSTPARMIVRFPLSVAGSASHVVFATDYVNYAGIFTCQKLTFAHRQSATILSRHRELDKSYVDDMRQFLAQSGVDPFDLSIISQSGCPHGNNSLDINVDPNTFTAENLGNVVRKAGEKIGDGVQWVASAGSKVYHKLSGSEEKSTSKPEANTRAAITRNYETNEVEWIP
;
A
#
# COMPACT_ATOMS: atom_id res chain seq x y z
N MET A 1 28.96 34.88 -3.99
CA MET A 1 28.13 34.79 -5.21
C MET A 1 27.81 33.35 -5.63
N LYS A 2 28.78 32.42 -5.69
CA LYS A 2 28.53 31.01 -6.07
C LYS A 2 27.58 30.25 -5.12
N THR A 3 27.65 30.52 -3.82
CA THR A 3 26.79 29.90 -2.79
C THR A 3 25.33 30.34 -2.88
N LEU A 4 25.07 31.60 -3.30
CA LEU A 4 23.72 32.15 -3.45
C LEU A 4 23.02 31.58 -4.70
N PHE A 5 23.78 31.30 -5.76
CA PHE A 5 23.29 30.61 -6.96
C PHE A 5 22.94 29.14 -6.69
N PHE A 6 23.70 28.45 -5.83
CA PHE A 6 23.41 27.07 -5.46
C PHE A 6 22.14 26.94 -4.59
N LEU A 7 21.95 27.87 -3.67
CA LEU A 7 20.74 27.95 -2.82
C LEU A 7 19.49 28.30 -3.62
N THR A 8 19.57 29.22 -4.58
CA THR A 8 18.45 29.57 -5.47
C THR A 8 18.11 28.43 -6.45
N PHE A 9 19.11 27.69 -6.93
CA PHE A 9 18.88 26.50 -7.76
C PHE A 9 18.23 25.34 -6.96
N LEU A 10 18.69 25.07 -5.73
CA LEU A 10 18.05 24.09 -4.85
C LEU A 10 16.62 24.48 -4.49
N LEU A 11 16.36 25.75 -4.15
CA LEU A 11 15.00 26.24 -3.88
C LEU A 11 14.08 26.15 -5.11
N GLY A 12 14.61 26.42 -6.30
CA GLY A 12 13.88 26.29 -7.58
C GLY A 12 13.51 24.85 -7.94
N CYS A 13 14.39 23.88 -7.64
CA CYS A 13 14.11 22.46 -7.86
C CYS A 13 13.04 21.90 -6.90
N PHE A 14 12.90 22.44 -5.69
CA PHE A 14 11.86 22.03 -4.74
C PHE A 14 10.44 22.49 -5.14
N ILE A 15 10.30 23.51 -6.00
CA ILE A 15 8.99 24.07 -6.39
C ILE A 15 8.31 23.24 -7.51
N LEU A 16 9.04 22.36 -8.20
CA LEU A 16 8.52 21.64 -9.36
C LEU A 16 8.07 20.20 -9.10
N ALA A 17 8.25 19.68 -7.88
CA ALA A 17 7.63 18.42 -7.48
C ALA A 17 6.36 18.75 -6.68
N ARG A 18 5.19 18.64 -7.31
CA ARG A 18 3.93 18.54 -6.56
C ARG A 18 3.78 17.08 -6.10
N PRO A 19 3.98 16.73 -4.83
CA PRO A 19 3.58 15.41 -4.34
C PRO A 19 2.06 15.36 -4.29
N HIS A 20 1.42 15.06 -5.41
CA HIS A 20 -0.02 15.22 -5.63
C HIS A 20 -0.95 14.29 -4.82
N THR A 21 -0.45 13.63 -3.77
CA THR A 21 -1.28 12.80 -2.88
C THR A 21 -1.03 13.06 -1.40
N TYR A 22 -0.06 13.92 -1.03
CA TYR A 22 0.27 14.21 0.36
C TYR A 22 -0.17 15.62 0.72
N HIS A 23 -0.98 15.72 1.76
CA HIS A 23 -1.54 16.99 2.24
C HIS A 23 -1.19 17.14 3.72
N MET A 24 -1.12 18.38 4.19
CA MET A 24 -0.83 18.68 5.60
C MET A 24 -2.10 18.57 6.44
N GLY A 25 -1.95 18.22 7.72
CA GLY A 25 -3.06 18.12 8.66
C GLY A 25 -3.87 16.82 8.57
N ALA A 26 -5.09 16.85 9.11
CA ALA A 26 -5.95 15.68 9.20
C ALA A 26 -6.61 15.33 7.86
N CYS A 27 -7.02 14.06 7.71
CA CYS A 27 -7.85 13.62 6.59
C CYS A 27 -9.15 14.43 6.53
N PRO A 28 -9.62 14.81 5.32
CA PRO A 28 -10.94 15.39 5.17
C PRO A 28 -12.02 14.36 5.52
N ILE A 29 -13.16 14.85 5.97
CA ILE A 29 -14.30 14.00 6.34
C ILE A 29 -15.19 13.84 5.13
N VAL A 30 -15.08 12.69 4.47
CA VAL A 30 -15.99 12.30 3.38
C VAL A 30 -17.11 11.43 3.96
N PRO A 31 -18.39 11.85 3.88
CA PRO A 31 -19.48 11.09 4.46
C PRO A 31 -19.73 9.79 3.67
N PRO A 32 -19.92 8.65 4.36
CA PRO A 32 -20.22 7.37 3.73
C PRO A 32 -21.65 7.36 3.17
N MET A 33 -21.87 6.59 2.11
CA MET A 33 -23.19 6.40 1.53
C MET A 33 -24.16 5.81 2.56
N PRO A 34 -25.33 6.45 2.81
CA PRO A 34 -26.36 5.90 3.67
C PRO A 34 -26.96 4.60 3.09
N GLY A 35 -27.25 3.63 3.97
CA GLY A 35 -27.92 2.38 3.56
C GLY A 35 -27.11 1.50 2.62
N PHE A 36 -25.78 1.67 2.60
CA PHE A 36 -24.88 0.89 1.75
C PHE A 36 -25.00 -0.61 1.99
N GLN A 37 -25.03 -1.39 0.91
CA GLN A 37 -25.13 -2.86 0.95
C GLN A 37 -23.93 -3.50 0.26
N MET A 38 -22.95 -3.95 1.05
CA MET A 38 -21.70 -4.49 0.52
C MET A 38 -21.90 -5.66 -0.45
N ASN A 39 -22.87 -6.54 -0.18
CA ASN A 39 -23.19 -7.67 -1.06
C ASN A 39 -23.54 -7.25 -2.51
N LYS A 40 -24.11 -6.07 -2.72
CA LYS A 40 -24.43 -5.52 -4.05
C LYS A 40 -23.22 -4.82 -4.69
N PHE A 41 -22.24 -4.43 -3.88
CA PHE A 41 -21.05 -3.72 -4.31
C PHE A 41 -19.93 -4.64 -4.79
N LEU A 42 -19.94 -5.91 -4.38
CA LEU A 42 -18.95 -6.92 -4.77
C LEU A 42 -18.78 -7.04 -6.29
N GLY A 43 -17.65 -7.62 -6.68
CA GLY A 43 -17.26 -7.86 -8.06
C GLY A 43 -16.39 -6.74 -8.63
N VAL A 44 -16.26 -6.77 -9.95
CA VAL A 44 -15.33 -5.92 -10.70
C VAL A 44 -15.90 -4.53 -10.96
N TRP A 45 -15.03 -3.54 -10.85
CA TRP A 45 -15.24 -2.14 -11.15
C TRP A 45 -14.08 -1.63 -12.01
N TYR A 46 -14.39 -0.93 -13.10
CA TYR A 46 -13.42 -0.18 -13.89
C TYR A 46 -13.19 1.18 -13.26
N VAL A 47 -11.93 1.58 -13.12
CA VAL A 47 -11.61 2.93 -12.66
C VAL A 47 -11.72 3.89 -13.84
N ILE A 48 -12.50 4.94 -13.68
CA ILE A 48 -12.72 5.99 -14.68
C ILE A 48 -11.87 7.23 -14.38
N GLN A 49 -11.81 7.62 -13.11
CA GLN A 49 -10.90 8.68 -12.64
C GLN A 49 -10.27 8.30 -11.31
N LYS A 50 -9.00 8.68 -11.09
CA LYS A 50 -8.29 8.43 -9.84
C LYS A 50 -7.30 9.54 -9.55
N THR A 51 -7.10 9.86 -8.27
CA THR A 51 -6.12 10.87 -7.86
C THR A 51 -4.72 10.51 -8.38
N SER A 52 -4.15 11.40 -9.19
CA SER A 52 -2.73 11.46 -9.54
C SER A 52 -2.06 10.13 -9.88
N THR A 53 -2.43 9.57 -11.03
CA THR A 53 -1.80 8.38 -11.58
C THR A 53 -1.62 8.49 -13.10
N ALA A 54 -0.55 7.88 -13.60
CA ALA A 54 -0.31 7.70 -15.04
C ALA A 54 -0.72 6.30 -15.52
N SER A 55 -1.16 5.41 -14.63
CA SER A 55 -1.58 4.06 -14.99
C SER A 55 -2.83 4.07 -15.85
N ASN A 56 -2.96 3.06 -16.71
CA ASN A 56 -4.17 2.79 -17.47
C ASN A 56 -4.69 1.38 -17.15
N CYS A 57 -5.89 1.06 -17.65
CA CYS A 57 -6.51 -0.26 -17.48
C CYS A 57 -6.63 -0.68 -16.02
N ILE A 58 -6.96 0.28 -15.15
CA ILE A 58 -7.07 0.01 -13.72
C ILE A 58 -8.44 -0.59 -13.44
N THR A 59 -8.48 -1.73 -12.76
CA THR A 59 -9.71 -2.32 -12.24
C THR A 59 -9.59 -2.59 -10.75
N TYR A 60 -10.72 -2.55 -10.05
CA TYR A 60 -10.84 -3.04 -8.69
C TYR A 60 -11.81 -4.21 -8.65
N ASN A 61 -11.44 -5.29 -7.98
CA ASN A 61 -12.35 -6.38 -7.69
C ASN A 61 -12.54 -6.52 -6.18
N TYR A 62 -13.79 -6.45 -5.74
CA TYR A 62 -14.16 -6.60 -4.34
C TYR A 62 -14.75 -7.99 -4.12
N THR A 63 -14.13 -8.80 -3.26
CA THR A 63 -14.61 -10.15 -2.92
C THR A 63 -14.83 -10.27 -1.42
N ARG A 64 -15.56 -11.32 -1.01
CA ARG A 64 -15.71 -11.64 0.42
C ARG A 64 -14.38 -12.15 0.98
N GLY A 65 -14.09 -11.78 2.21
CA GLY A 65 -13.05 -12.41 3.02
C GLY A 65 -13.56 -13.71 3.64
N GLU A 66 -12.78 -14.25 4.57
CA GLU A 66 -13.08 -15.50 5.26
C GLU A 66 -14.17 -15.30 6.31
N GLU A 67 -14.12 -14.18 7.04
CA GLU A 67 -15.03 -13.88 8.15
C GLU A 67 -16.10 -12.83 7.79
N PRO A 68 -17.26 -12.83 8.48
CA PRO A 68 -18.28 -11.81 8.31
C PRO A 68 -17.74 -10.39 8.58
N GLY A 69 -17.93 -9.49 7.61
CA GLY A 69 -17.44 -8.11 7.72
C GLY A 69 -16.03 -7.90 7.20
N GLU A 70 -15.38 -8.97 6.73
CA GLU A 70 -14.10 -8.93 6.03
C GLU A 70 -14.28 -9.09 4.51
N TYR A 71 -13.47 -8.36 3.76
CA TYR A 71 -13.50 -8.31 2.31
C TYR A 71 -12.07 -8.18 1.77
N VAL A 72 -11.89 -8.49 0.50
CA VAL A 72 -10.62 -8.32 -0.20
C VAL A 72 -10.85 -7.37 -1.36
N ILE A 73 -9.91 -6.44 -1.55
CA ILE A 73 -9.83 -5.58 -2.73
C ILE A 73 -8.57 -5.94 -3.50
N THR A 74 -8.72 -6.34 -4.76
CA THR A 74 -7.59 -6.48 -5.68
C THR A 74 -7.62 -5.37 -6.70
N GLN A 75 -6.47 -4.77 -6.97
CA GLN A 75 -6.28 -3.79 -8.05
C GLN A 75 -5.37 -4.39 -9.11
N ASP A 76 -5.87 -4.46 -10.33
CA ASP A 76 -5.07 -4.71 -11.53
C ASP A 76 -4.84 -3.40 -12.25
N SER A 77 -3.63 -3.16 -12.75
CA SER A 77 -3.31 -1.96 -13.51
C SER A 77 -2.13 -2.17 -14.44
N ASN A 78 -2.12 -1.44 -15.56
CA ASN A 78 -0.96 -1.37 -16.43
C ASN A 78 -0.20 -0.06 -16.17
N HIS A 79 1.09 -0.19 -15.84
CA HIS A 79 1.95 0.95 -15.56
C HIS A 79 2.81 1.29 -16.78
N PRO A 80 2.77 2.54 -17.29
CA PRO A 80 3.72 2.98 -18.28
C PRO A 80 5.08 3.21 -17.59
N ILE A 81 5.89 2.16 -17.43
CA ILE A 81 7.30 2.35 -17.08
C ILE A 81 8.05 2.75 -18.35
N LEU A 82 8.87 3.81 -18.22
CA LEU A 82 9.84 4.31 -19.21
C LEU A 82 10.36 3.17 -20.10
N GLY A 83 10.06 3.25 -21.40
CA GLY A 83 10.20 2.20 -22.41
C GLY A 83 11.63 1.69 -22.70
N LEU A 84 12.37 1.31 -21.66
CA LEU A 84 13.67 0.66 -21.73
C LEU A 84 13.52 -0.86 -21.91
N THR A 85 12.32 -1.41 -21.73
CA THR A 85 12.01 -2.81 -22.08
C THR A 85 10.64 -2.90 -22.75
N PRO A 86 10.44 -3.82 -23.72
CA PRO A 86 9.14 -4.06 -24.37
C PRO A 86 8.14 -4.80 -23.46
N LEU A 87 8.39 -4.88 -22.15
CA LEU A 87 7.61 -5.66 -21.20
C LEU A 87 6.46 -4.79 -20.69
N LYS A 88 5.22 -5.28 -20.86
CA LYS A 88 4.05 -4.68 -20.23
C LYS A 88 4.07 -5.05 -18.74
N HIS A 89 4.03 -4.07 -17.86
CA HIS A 89 4.08 -4.28 -16.42
C HIS A 89 2.66 -4.23 -15.85
N GLU A 90 2.15 -5.42 -15.55
CA GLU A 90 0.89 -5.59 -14.84
C GLU A 90 1.21 -5.54 -13.34
N TYR A 91 0.57 -4.60 -12.64
CA TYR A 91 0.73 -4.45 -11.20
C TYR A 91 -0.55 -4.91 -10.53
N HIS A 92 -0.44 -6.05 -9.84
CA HIS A 92 -1.51 -6.64 -9.05
C HIS A 92 -1.29 -6.31 -7.57
N TYR A 93 -2.27 -5.65 -6.96
CA TYR A 93 -2.18 -5.19 -5.59
C TYR A 93 -3.38 -5.64 -4.78
N THR A 94 -3.13 -6.45 -3.75
CA THR A 94 -4.18 -6.98 -2.87
C THR A 94 -4.18 -6.26 -1.52
N GLY A 95 -5.36 -5.84 -1.08
CA GLY A 95 -5.61 -5.28 0.24
C GLY A 95 -6.78 -5.97 0.94
N GLU A 96 -6.74 -5.95 2.27
CA GLU A 96 -7.80 -6.46 3.13
C GLU A 96 -8.67 -5.30 3.60
N LEU A 97 -9.98 -5.49 3.58
CA LEU A 97 -10.99 -4.54 4.02
C LEU A 97 -11.75 -5.11 5.20
N SER A 98 -11.91 -4.32 6.26
CA SER A 98 -12.80 -4.66 7.37
C SER A 98 -13.83 -3.57 7.62
N VAL A 99 -15.03 -3.99 8.03
CA VAL A 99 -16.13 -3.09 8.44
C VAL A 99 -16.09 -2.96 9.96
N PRO A 100 -15.51 -1.88 10.51
CA PRO A 100 -15.41 -1.73 11.98
C PRO A 100 -16.77 -1.48 12.63
N GLU A 101 -17.73 -0.89 11.91
CA GLU A 101 -19.04 -0.50 12.43
C GLU A 101 -20.14 -1.00 11.48
N PRO A 102 -20.85 -2.09 11.83
CA PRO A 102 -21.88 -2.68 10.97
C PRO A 102 -23.04 -1.75 10.62
N SER A 103 -23.31 -0.73 11.45
CA SER A 103 -24.32 0.28 11.15
C SER A 103 -23.92 1.24 10.02
N THR A 104 -22.63 1.32 9.69
CA THR A 104 -22.10 2.18 8.62
C THR A 104 -21.14 1.41 7.69
N PRO A 105 -21.65 0.41 6.94
CA PRO A 105 -20.81 -0.53 6.18
C PRO A 105 -20.07 0.11 5.00
N ALA A 106 -20.48 1.31 4.56
CA ALA A 106 -19.77 2.09 3.55
C ALA A 106 -18.45 2.69 4.07
N ARG A 107 -18.20 2.69 5.37
CA ARG A 107 -16.93 3.10 5.98
C ARG A 107 -16.16 1.86 6.42
N MET A 108 -15.11 1.56 5.68
CA MET A 108 -14.21 0.44 5.92
C MET A 108 -12.81 0.92 6.32
N ILE A 109 -12.02 -0.01 6.83
CA ILE A 109 -10.58 0.16 7.00
C ILE A 109 -9.90 -0.76 5.99
N VAL A 110 -9.01 -0.20 5.18
CA VAL A 110 -8.17 -0.97 4.27
C VAL A 110 -6.76 -1.13 4.85
N ARG A 111 -6.26 -2.36 4.82
CA ARG A 111 -4.88 -2.70 5.15
C ARG A 111 -4.19 -3.22 3.91
N PHE A 112 -3.03 -2.67 3.63
CA PHE A 112 -2.17 -3.17 2.57
C PHE A 112 -0.91 -3.77 3.16
N PRO A 113 -0.48 -4.96 2.70
CA PRO A 113 0.61 -5.72 3.32
C PRO A 113 1.96 -4.98 3.34
N LEU A 114 2.19 -4.01 2.45
CA LEU A 114 3.43 -3.22 2.38
C LEU A 114 3.34 -1.83 3.03
N SER A 115 2.24 -1.49 3.69
CA SER A 115 2.07 -0.17 4.30
C SER A 115 2.76 -0.09 5.66
N VAL A 116 4.02 0.32 5.68
CA VAL A 116 4.76 0.67 6.93
C VAL A 116 4.07 1.76 7.75
N ALA A 117 3.18 2.53 7.13
CA ALA A 117 2.43 3.62 7.74
C ALA A 117 1.03 3.19 8.23
N GLY A 118 0.73 1.89 8.29
CA GLY A 118 -0.51 1.36 8.86
C GLY A 118 -1.70 1.35 7.88
N SER A 119 -2.91 1.28 8.43
CA SER A 119 -4.17 1.19 7.68
C SER A 119 -4.66 2.54 7.17
N ALA A 120 -5.53 2.53 6.16
CA ALA A 120 -6.22 3.71 5.65
C ALA A 120 -7.74 3.57 5.83
N SER A 121 -8.44 4.69 5.97
CA SER A 121 -9.89 4.73 5.80
C SER A 121 -10.22 4.44 4.34
N HIS A 122 -11.29 3.68 4.09
CA HIS A 122 -11.84 3.40 2.76
C HIS A 122 -13.35 3.64 2.81
N VAL A 123 -13.81 4.72 2.16
CA VAL A 123 -15.20 5.17 2.22
C VAL A 123 -15.83 5.06 0.83
N VAL A 124 -16.90 4.27 0.71
CA VAL A 124 -17.82 4.35 -0.44
C VAL A 124 -18.77 5.51 -0.16
N PHE A 125 -18.61 6.63 -0.88
CA PHE A 125 -19.40 7.83 -0.62
C PHE A 125 -20.66 7.93 -1.50
N ALA A 126 -20.67 7.28 -2.66
CA ALA A 126 -21.83 7.20 -3.53
C ALA A 126 -21.76 5.93 -4.39
N THR A 127 -22.89 5.26 -4.62
CA THR A 127 -23.02 4.21 -5.64
C THR A 127 -24.50 3.90 -5.90
N ASP A 128 -24.81 3.47 -7.11
CA ASP A 128 -26.07 2.80 -7.44
C ASP A 128 -25.91 1.28 -7.60
N TYR A 129 -24.71 0.76 -7.27
CA TYR A 129 -24.25 -0.63 -7.37
C TYR A 129 -24.07 -1.18 -8.79
N VAL A 130 -24.77 -0.62 -9.79
CA VAL A 130 -24.91 -1.20 -11.12
C VAL A 130 -24.29 -0.37 -12.24
N ASN A 131 -24.10 0.93 -12.05
CA ASN A 131 -23.47 1.80 -13.04
C ASN A 131 -22.21 2.44 -12.49
N TYR A 132 -22.28 3.08 -11.32
CA TYR A 132 -21.20 3.93 -10.81
C TYR A 132 -20.92 3.71 -9.33
N ALA A 133 -19.71 4.08 -8.92
CA ALA A 133 -19.37 4.26 -7.53
C ALA A 133 -18.28 5.31 -7.33
N GLY A 134 -18.32 5.98 -6.19
CA GLY A 134 -17.30 6.89 -5.72
C GLY A 134 -16.68 6.36 -4.44
N ILE A 135 -15.35 6.26 -4.42
CA ILE A 135 -14.60 5.88 -3.22
C ILE A 135 -13.60 6.96 -2.83
N PHE A 136 -13.37 7.08 -1.53
CA PHE A 136 -12.35 7.94 -0.96
C PHE A 136 -11.51 7.13 0.03
N THR A 137 -10.19 7.20 -0.13
CA THR A 137 -9.26 6.60 0.81
C THR A 137 -8.38 7.66 1.44
N CYS A 138 -8.10 7.53 2.74
CA CYS A 138 -7.19 8.43 3.43
C CYS A 138 -6.41 7.72 4.52
N GLN A 139 -5.10 7.89 4.49
CA GLN A 139 -4.14 7.39 5.45
C GLN A 139 -3.58 8.56 6.25
N LYS A 140 -3.82 8.55 7.56
CA LYS A 140 -3.26 9.54 8.47
C LYS A 140 -1.78 9.25 8.69
N LEU A 141 -0.96 10.30 8.60
CA LEU A 141 0.44 10.33 9.00
C LEU A 141 0.57 11.28 10.21
N THR A 142 1.76 11.36 10.82
CA THR A 142 1.96 12.15 12.06
C THR A 142 1.52 13.61 11.93
N PHE A 143 1.92 14.30 10.86
CA PHE A 143 1.62 15.73 10.62
C PHE A 143 1.00 15.99 9.23
N ALA A 144 0.66 14.92 8.52
CA ALA A 144 0.17 14.96 7.16
C ALA A 144 -0.82 13.81 6.95
N HIS A 145 -1.39 13.72 5.76
CA HIS A 145 -2.12 12.55 5.32
C HIS A 145 -1.86 12.29 3.86
N ARG A 146 -2.09 11.04 3.46
CA ARG A 146 -2.16 10.62 2.07
C ARG A 146 -3.60 10.33 1.72
N GLN A 147 -4.12 10.90 0.64
CA GLN A 147 -5.48 10.65 0.20
C GLN A 147 -5.55 10.23 -1.27
N SER A 148 -6.64 9.56 -1.62
CA SER A 148 -6.99 9.25 -3.00
C SER A 148 -8.50 9.14 -3.15
N ALA A 149 -9.06 9.91 -4.08
CA ALA A 149 -10.41 9.73 -4.59
C ALA A 149 -10.36 8.86 -5.85
N THR A 150 -11.36 8.00 -6.02
CA THR A 150 -11.51 7.18 -7.23
C THR A 150 -12.97 7.11 -7.64
N ILE A 151 -13.23 7.35 -8.93
CA ILE A 151 -14.51 7.20 -9.59
C ILE A 151 -14.49 5.88 -10.36
N LEU A 152 -15.50 5.06 -10.14
CA LEU A 152 -15.64 3.70 -10.62
C LEU A 152 -16.89 3.56 -11.52
N SER A 153 -16.83 2.64 -12.46
CA SER A 153 -17.95 2.23 -13.31
C SER A 153 -18.02 0.71 -13.43
N ARG A 154 -19.22 0.16 -13.59
CA ARG A 154 -19.39 -1.25 -13.98
C ARG A 154 -19.01 -1.51 -15.45
N HIS A 155 -18.89 -0.44 -16.24
CA HIS A 155 -18.51 -0.49 -17.64
C HIS A 155 -17.18 0.24 -17.86
N ARG A 156 -16.54 0.03 -19.01
CA ARG A 156 -15.26 0.68 -19.35
C ARG A 156 -15.37 2.19 -19.55
N GLU A 157 -16.59 2.69 -19.67
CA GLU A 157 -16.92 4.10 -19.80
C GLU A 157 -18.00 4.46 -18.77
N LEU A 158 -18.19 5.75 -18.53
CA LEU A 158 -19.19 6.27 -17.63
C LEU A 158 -19.69 7.61 -18.13
N ASP A 159 -21.01 7.83 -18.07
CA ASP A 159 -21.60 9.09 -18.49
C ASP A 159 -21.05 10.26 -17.68
N LYS A 160 -20.84 11.37 -18.39
CA LYS A 160 -20.25 12.58 -17.82
C LYS A 160 -21.05 13.13 -16.64
N SER A 161 -22.37 12.98 -16.64
CA SER A 161 -23.23 13.40 -15.52
C SER A 161 -22.83 12.74 -14.20
N TYR A 162 -22.66 11.42 -14.18
CA TYR A 162 -22.23 10.70 -12.97
C TYR A 162 -20.84 11.15 -12.51
N VAL A 163 -19.92 11.36 -13.46
CA VAL A 163 -18.57 11.86 -13.16
C VAL A 163 -18.64 13.26 -12.53
N ASP A 164 -19.43 14.17 -13.09
CA ASP A 164 -19.58 15.53 -12.59
C ASP A 164 -20.21 15.56 -11.19
N ASP A 165 -21.25 14.76 -10.96
CA ASP A 165 -21.91 14.64 -9.65
C ASP A 165 -20.92 14.19 -8.56
N MET A 166 -20.11 13.16 -8.85
CA MET A 166 -19.10 12.68 -7.91
C MET A 166 -17.97 13.70 -7.67
N ARG A 167 -17.53 14.41 -8.71
CA ARG A 167 -16.53 15.48 -8.58
C ARG A 167 -17.07 16.64 -7.75
N GLN A 168 -18.34 17.00 -7.93
CA GLN A 168 -19.00 18.03 -7.14
C GLN A 168 -19.10 17.62 -5.65
N PHE A 169 -19.47 16.37 -5.38
CA PHE A 169 -19.54 15.84 -4.01
C PHE A 169 -18.15 15.86 -3.33
N LEU A 170 -17.10 15.47 -4.03
CA LEU A 170 -15.71 15.52 -3.53
C LEU A 170 -15.31 16.96 -3.18
N ALA A 171 -15.60 17.92 -4.06
CA ALA A 171 -15.31 19.33 -3.83
C ALA A 171 -16.03 19.86 -2.57
N GLN A 172 -17.31 19.51 -2.40
CA GLN A 172 -18.09 19.87 -1.20
C GLN A 172 -17.52 19.23 0.08
N SER A 173 -16.85 18.09 -0.04
CA SER A 173 -16.20 17.38 1.07
C SER A 173 -14.74 17.82 1.30
N GLY A 174 -14.28 18.89 0.63
CA GLY A 174 -12.92 19.41 0.79
C GLY A 174 -11.83 18.62 0.06
N VAL A 175 -12.20 17.77 -0.90
CA VAL A 175 -11.27 17.02 -1.75
C VAL A 175 -11.22 17.68 -3.12
N ASP A 176 -10.04 18.09 -3.58
CA ASP A 176 -9.88 18.77 -4.86
C ASP A 176 -10.21 17.82 -6.04
N PRO A 177 -11.28 18.07 -6.82
CA PRO A 177 -11.62 17.23 -7.95
C PRO A 177 -10.62 17.37 -9.11
N PHE A 178 -9.82 18.44 -9.18
CA PHE A 178 -8.85 18.66 -10.25
C PHE A 178 -7.61 17.78 -10.14
N ASP A 179 -7.39 17.13 -8.99
CA ASP A 179 -6.32 16.14 -8.81
C ASP A 179 -6.64 14.76 -9.41
N LEU A 180 -7.86 14.58 -9.95
CA LEU A 180 -8.29 13.33 -10.59
C LEU A 180 -7.80 13.23 -12.04
N SER A 181 -7.01 12.20 -12.32
CA SER A 181 -6.58 11.80 -13.66
C SER A 181 -7.63 10.89 -14.31
N ILE A 182 -7.87 11.07 -15.61
CA ILE A 182 -8.72 10.17 -16.40
C ILE A 182 -7.95 8.87 -16.68
N ILE A 183 -8.60 7.73 -16.44
CA ILE A 183 -8.00 6.42 -16.65
C ILE A 183 -8.54 5.83 -17.94
N SER A 184 -7.65 5.61 -18.91
CA SER A 184 -8.02 4.95 -20.16
C SER A 184 -8.29 3.46 -19.92
N GLN A 185 -9.44 2.98 -20.37
CA GLN A 185 -9.85 1.57 -20.40
C GLN A 185 -9.80 0.97 -21.82
N SER A 186 -9.19 1.69 -22.77
CA SER A 186 -9.01 1.26 -24.16
C SER A 186 -7.65 0.58 -24.37
N GLY A 187 -7.59 -0.42 -25.25
CA GLY A 187 -6.32 -1.09 -25.59
C GLY A 187 -5.70 -1.88 -24.44
N CYS A 188 -6.51 -2.29 -23.46
CA CYS A 188 -6.03 -3.05 -22.31
C CYS A 188 -5.51 -4.43 -22.72
N PRO A 189 -4.32 -4.83 -22.25
CA PRO A 189 -3.76 -6.13 -22.57
C PRO A 189 -4.68 -7.23 -22.02
N HIS A 190 -4.95 -8.23 -22.86
CA HIS A 190 -5.52 -9.51 -22.43
C HIS A 190 -4.35 -10.49 -22.30
N GLY A 191 -4.29 -11.23 -21.20
CA GLY A 191 -3.10 -11.97 -20.74
C GLY A 191 -2.38 -12.83 -21.80
N ASN A 192 -1.04 -12.73 -21.77
CA ASN A 192 0.01 -13.76 -21.81
C ASN A 192 1.41 -13.13 -22.05
N ASN A 193 1.45 -11.82 -22.36
CA ASN A 193 2.67 -11.06 -22.63
C ASN A 193 2.91 -9.93 -21.61
N SER A 194 2.40 -10.06 -20.38
CA SER A 194 2.70 -9.16 -19.25
C SER A 194 3.68 -9.84 -18.29
N LEU A 195 4.62 -9.06 -17.74
CA LEU A 195 5.25 -9.44 -16.49
C LEU A 195 4.23 -9.13 -15.40
N ASP A 196 3.67 -10.17 -14.80
CA ASP A 196 2.73 -10.07 -13.69
C ASP A 196 3.52 -9.88 -12.38
N ILE A 197 3.47 -8.67 -11.83
CA ILE A 197 4.05 -8.35 -10.52
C ILE A 197 2.91 -8.49 -9.51
N ASN A 198 2.76 -9.70 -8.97
CA ASN A 198 1.86 -9.98 -7.86
C ASN A 198 2.47 -9.50 -6.54
N VAL A 199 1.78 -8.56 -5.88
CA VAL A 199 2.09 -8.15 -4.52
C VAL A 199 0.95 -8.62 -3.62
N ASP A 200 1.18 -9.74 -2.96
CA ASP A 200 0.29 -10.41 -2.03
C ASP A 200 0.97 -10.55 -0.64
N PRO A 201 0.20 -10.87 0.42
CA PRO A 201 0.75 -11.02 1.78
C PRO A 201 1.85 -12.10 1.92
N ASN A 202 1.87 -13.11 1.04
CA ASN A 202 2.81 -14.23 1.05
C ASN A 202 4.02 -14.03 0.11
N THR A 203 4.04 -12.96 -0.71
CA THR A 203 5.13 -12.68 -1.65
C THR A 203 6.51 -12.60 -0.96
N PHE A 204 6.55 -12.26 0.33
CA PHE A 204 7.79 -12.09 1.10
C PHE A 204 7.87 -12.94 2.37
N THR A 205 7.40 -14.19 2.35
CA THR A 205 7.81 -15.18 3.37
C THR A 205 9.32 -15.44 3.27
N ALA A 206 9.97 -15.77 4.40
CA ALA A 206 11.41 -16.05 4.44
C ALA A 206 11.83 -17.16 3.45
N GLU A 207 10.94 -18.12 3.18
CA GLU A 207 11.13 -19.18 2.19
C GLU A 207 11.15 -18.64 0.75
N ASN A 208 10.28 -17.68 0.40
CA ASN A 208 10.22 -17.11 -0.94
C ASN A 208 11.42 -16.20 -1.23
N LEU A 209 11.90 -15.43 -0.24
CA LEU A 209 13.16 -14.69 -0.34
C LEU A 209 14.37 -15.62 -0.47
N GLY A 210 14.41 -16.72 0.29
CA GLY A 210 15.45 -17.75 0.19
C GLY A 210 15.50 -18.41 -1.20
N ASN A 211 14.33 -18.67 -1.80
CA ASN A 211 14.23 -19.24 -3.14
C ASN A 211 14.69 -18.28 -4.24
N VAL A 212 14.44 -16.97 -4.10
CA VAL A 212 14.93 -15.94 -5.04
C VAL A 212 16.45 -15.79 -4.94
N VAL A 213 17.00 -15.75 -3.72
CA VAL A 213 18.46 -15.68 -3.48
C VAL A 213 19.16 -16.94 -4.00
N ARG A 214 18.59 -18.12 -3.77
CA ARG A 214 19.11 -19.39 -4.29
C ARG A 214 19.09 -19.45 -5.82
N LYS A 215 17.98 -19.08 -6.47
CA LYS A 215 17.89 -19.01 -7.94
C LYS A 215 18.83 -17.97 -8.55
N ALA A 216 19.07 -16.85 -7.87
CA ALA A 216 20.06 -15.87 -8.29
C ALA A 216 21.50 -16.41 -8.14
N GLY A 217 21.78 -17.15 -7.07
CA GLY A 217 23.06 -17.85 -6.87
C GLY A 217 23.31 -18.97 -7.89
N GLU A 218 22.28 -19.68 -8.32
CA GLU A 218 22.37 -20.75 -9.33
C GLU A 218 22.58 -20.20 -10.77
N LYS A 219 22.20 -18.94 -11.04
CA LYS A 219 22.32 -18.32 -12.38
C LYS A 219 23.54 -17.43 -12.59
N ILE A 220 24.29 -17.10 -11.53
CA ILE A 220 25.51 -16.29 -11.60
C ILE A 220 26.71 -17.22 -11.41
N GLY A 221 26.86 -18.16 -12.33
CA GLY A 221 28.15 -18.76 -12.64
C GLY A 221 28.90 -17.81 -13.57
N ASP A 222 30.13 -17.48 -13.20
CA ASP A 222 31.08 -16.61 -13.91
C ASP A 222 30.86 -15.09 -13.80
N GLY A 223 31.54 -14.53 -12.80
CA GLY A 223 32.21 -13.24 -12.92
C GLY A 223 31.33 -12.01 -12.70
N VAL A 224 31.25 -11.57 -11.44
CA VAL A 224 31.46 -10.19 -10.96
C VAL A 224 31.09 -10.17 -9.48
N GLN A 225 32.02 -9.73 -8.65
CA GLN A 225 31.91 -9.68 -7.19
C GLN A 225 30.92 -8.59 -6.77
N TRP A 226 29.63 -8.95 -6.62
CA TRP A 226 28.64 -8.04 -6.07
C TRP A 226 28.81 -7.96 -4.55
N VAL A 227 28.87 -6.73 -4.06
CA VAL A 227 29.26 -6.35 -2.71
C VAL A 227 28.22 -6.82 -1.69
N ALA A 228 28.51 -7.92 -0.99
CA ALA A 228 27.69 -8.52 0.07
C ALA A 228 27.59 -7.68 1.37
N SER A 229 28.14 -6.45 1.42
CA SER A 229 28.21 -5.66 2.66
C SER A 229 26.94 -4.85 2.98
N ALA A 230 25.99 -4.74 2.04
CA ALA A 230 24.69 -4.13 2.33
C ALA A 230 23.69 -5.14 2.95
N GLY A 231 23.77 -6.42 2.55
CA GLY A 231 22.92 -7.49 3.08
C GLY A 231 23.32 -7.95 4.48
N SER A 232 24.62 -8.05 4.78
CA SER A 232 25.07 -8.50 6.11
C SER A 232 24.69 -7.52 7.22
N LYS A 233 24.71 -6.20 6.95
CA LYS A 233 24.27 -5.17 7.91
C LYS A 233 22.79 -5.24 8.24
N VAL A 234 21.95 -5.70 7.30
CA VAL A 234 20.52 -5.90 7.53
C VAL A 234 20.28 -7.22 8.26
N TYR A 235 21.02 -8.28 7.90
CA TYR A 235 20.95 -9.57 8.58
C TYR A 235 21.31 -9.47 10.07
N HIS A 236 22.44 -8.82 10.40
CA HIS A 236 22.87 -8.62 11.79
C HIS A 236 21.98 -7.67 12.60
N LYS A 237 21.14 -6.87 11.94
CA LYS A 237 20.19 -5.97 12.62
C LYS A 237 18.82 -6.61 12.86
N LEU A 238 18.51 -7.69 12.13
CA LEU A 238 17.26 -8.45 12.26
C LEU A 238 17.43 -9.73 13.08
N SER A 239 18.62 -10.35 13.08
CA SER A 239 18.96 -11.42 14.03
C SER A 239 19.46 -10.81 15.34
N GLY A 240 18.54 -10.24 16.13
CA GLY A 240 18.78 -10.03 17.55
C GLY A 240 18.98 -11.38 18.22
N SER A 241 20.23 -11.81 18.36
CA SER A 241 20.60 -12.98 19.15
C SER A 241 21.90 -12.67 19.88
N GLU A 242 21.80 -12.57 21.20
CA GLU A 242 22.89 -12.54 22.15
C GLU A 242 23.98 -13.55 21.77
N GLU A 243 25.23 -13.09 21.74
CA GLU A 243 26.39 -13.95 21.60
C GLU A 243 26.48 -14.87 22.82
N LYS A 244 26.11 -16.14 22.65
CA LYS A 244 26.63 -17.22 23.49
C LYS A 244 27.73 -17.94 22.72
N SER A 245 28.94 -17.39 22.81
CA SER A 245 30.15 -18.04 22.32
C SER A 245 30.46 -19.27 23.19
N THR A 246 30.34 -20.45 22.60
CA THR A 246 30.87 -21.70 23.16
C THR A 246 32.34 -21.84 22.78
N SER A 247 33.22 -21.85 23.79
CA SER A 247 34.50 -22.54 23.73
C SER A 247 34.68 -23.39 25.00
N LYS A 248 35.12 -24.63 24.79
CA LYS A 248 35.70 -25.56 25.78
C LYS A 248 37.17 -25.78 25.35
N PRO A 249 38.11 -26.28 26.17
CA PRO A 249 37.97 -26.82 27.53
C PRO A 249 39.09 -26.41 28.55
N GLU A 250 38.94 -26.96 29.77
CA GLU A 250 39.96 -27.33 30.79
C GLU A 250 40.30 -26.43 32.01
N ALA A 251 40.43 -27.18 33.13
CA ALA A 251 41.10 -26.94 34.42
C ALA A 251 40.38 -26.17 35.56
N ASN A 252 39.97 -26.96 36.57
CA ASN A 252 40.03 -26.75 38.02
C ASN A 252 39.99 -25.32 38.61
N THR A 253 39.05 -25.05 39.54
CA THR A 253 39.28 -25.02 41.01
C THR A 253 38.06 -24.44 41.76
N ARG A 254 37.56 -25.23 42.73
CA ARG A 254 36.93 -24.93 44.04
C ARG A 254 36.27 -23.57 44.38
N ALA A 255 35.12 -23.73 45.09
CA ALA A 255 34.49 -22.88 46.13
C ALA A 255 33.71 -21.64 45.67
N ALA A 256 32.68 -21.11 46.34
CA ALA A 256 31.65 -21.48 47.32
C ALA A 256 30.88 -20.15 47.60
N ILE A 257 29.67 -20.20 48.21
CA ILE A 257 29.02 -19.10 48.99
C ILE A 257 28.35 -17.99 48.11
N THR A 258 27.11 -17.47 48.27
CA THR A 258 25.93 -17.63 49.17
C THR A 258 24.73 -16.83 48.58
N ARG A 259 23.48 -17.18 48.99
CA ARG A 259 22.30 -16.34 49.43
C ARG A 259 21.99 -14.99 48.71
N ASN A 260 20.77 -14.49 48.57
CA ASN A 260 19.45 -14.70 49.21
C ASN A 260 18.38 -13.88 48.43
N TYR A 261 17.10 -14.30 48.51
CA TYR A 261 15.84 -13.51 48.73
C TYR A 261 15.56 -12.26 47.84
N GLU A 262 14.39 -11.98 47.27
CA GLU A 262 13.06 -11.82 47.88
C GLU A 262 12.00 -11.58 46.77
N THR A 263 10.73 -11.69 47.15
CA THR A 263 9.51 -11.83 46.33
C THR A 263 8.75 -10.52 46.04
N ASN A 264 7.70 -10.66 45.20
CA ASN A 264 6.51 -9.81 45.01
C ASN A 264 6.65 -8.67 43.98
N GLU A 265 5.64 -8.20 43.25
CA GLU A 265 4.30 -8.61 42.81
C GLU A 265 3.87 -7.51 41.80
N VAL A 266 3.03 -7.89 40.82
CA VAL A 266 2.03 -7.14 40.01
C VAL A 266 1.89 -5.61 40.19
N GLU A 267 1.89 -4.81 39.09
CA GLU A 267 0.88 -3.75 38.86
C GLU A 267 0.82 -3.23 37.40
N TRP A 268 -0.31 -2.58 37.11
CA TRP A 268 -1.05 -2.29 35.89
C TRP A 268 -0.52 -1.22 34.92
N ILE A 269 -1.11 -1.30 33.73
CA ILE A 269 -1.06 -0.43 32.55
C ILE A 269 -1.73 0.94 32.81
N PRO A 270 -1.28 2.00 32.12
CA PRO A 270 -2.19 2.90 31.42
C PRO A 270 -2.07 2.83 29.89
#